data_AF-A0A239ZTL9-F1
#
_entry.id   AF-A0A239ZTL9-F1
#
_cell.length_a   1.000
_cell.length_b   1.000
_cell.length_c   1.000
_cell.angle_alpha   90.00
_cell.angle_beta   90.00
_cell.angle_gamma   90.00
#
_symmetry.space_group_name_H-M   'P 1'
#
loop_
_entity.id
_entity.type
_entity.pdbx_description
1 polymer ?
#
loop_
_entity_poly.entity_id
_entity_poly.type
_entity_poly.pdbx_seq_one_letter_code
_entity_poly.pdbx_strand_id
1 'polypeptide(L)'
;MYIIIGLLLITMLIFISISNKINKLENNLRHINFKLDKIIKKEEVDEFKIDNDKILSLIEEGKRFDASNKLMETMGFSVKESQEYIDILINKN
;
A
#
# COMPACT_ATOMS: atom_id res chain seq x y z
N MET A 1 11.90 -46.71 13.96
CA MET A 1 10.97 -46.05 14.90
C MET A 1 11.50 -44.69 15.37
N TYR A 2 12.72 -44.61 15.94
CA TYR A 2 13.30 -43.36 16.45
C TYR A 2 13.52 -42.26 15.39
N ILE A 3 13.89 -42.63 14.15
CA ILE A 3 14.08 -41.69 13.04
C ILE A 3 12.76 -40.99 12.65
N ILE A 4 11.66 -41.74 12.67
CA ILE A 4 10.32 -41.22 12.34
C ILE A 4 9.86 -40.21 13.40
N ILE A 5 10.12 -40.49 14.67
CA ILE A 5 9.83 -39.59 15.79
C ILE A 5 10.66 -38.31 15.69
N GLY A 6 11.95 -38.43 15.35
CA GLY A 6 12.83 -37.27 15.12
C GLY A 6 12.35 -36.39 13.97
N LEU A 7 11.94 -36.98 12.85
CA LEU A 7 11.40 -36.25 11.71
C LEU A 7 10.11 -35.48 12.08
N LEU A 8 9.23 -36.11 12.85
CA LEU A 8 7.95 -35.53 13.26
C LEU A 8 8.13 -34.33 14.22
N LEU A 9 9.15 -34.38 15.08
CA LEU A 9 9.51 -33.25 15.94
C LEU A 9 10.05 -32.06 15.14
N ILE A 10 10.87 -32.33 14.12
CA ILE A 10 11.44 -31.29 13.26
C ILE A 10 10.34 -30.59 12.46
N THR A 11 9.41 -31.34 11.86
CA THR A 11 8.30 -30.74 11.11
C THR A 11 7.41 -29.90 12.03
N MET A 12 7.13 -30.36 13.25
CA MET A 12 6.34 -29.61 14.22
C MET A 12 6.99 -28.27 14.62
N LEU A 13 8.32 -28.25 14.82
CA LEU A 13 9.06 -27.01 15.10
C LEU A 13 9.00 -26.01 13.94
N ILE A 14 9.08 -26.50 12.70
CA ILE A 14 8.94 -25.67 11.50
C ILE A 14 7.54 -25.08 11.41
N PHE A 15 6.50 -25.88 11.63
CA PHE A 15 5.11 -25.43 11.65
C PHE A 15 4.89 -24.30 12.66
N ILE A 16 5.33 -24.49 13.92
CA ILE A 16 5.19 -23.46 14.97
C ILE A 16 5.90 -22.16 14.57
N SER A 17 7.10 -22.27 14.00
CA SER A 17 7.89 -21.11 13.57
C SER A 17 7.18 -20.30 12.48
N ILE A 18 6.57 -20.99 11.51
CA ILE A 18 5.82 -20.34 10.42
C ILE A 18 4.56 -19.69 10.96
N SER A 19 3.78 -20.39 11.79
CA SER A 19 2.56 -19.86 12.40
C SER A 19 2.83 -18.60 13.22
N ASN A 20 3.92 -18.57 14.00
CA ASN A 20 4.30 -17.39 14.77
C ASN A 20 4.65 -16.18 13.88
N LYS A 21 5.32 -16.42 12.75
CA LYS A 21 5.62 -15.36 11.78
C LYS A 21 4.35 -14.81 11.13
N ILE A 22 3.42 -15.69 10.74
CA ILE A 22 2.12 -15.30 10.16
C ILE A 22 1.31 -14.49 11.17
N ASN A 23 1.19 -14.94 12.41
CA ASN A 23 0.47 -14.22 13.47
C ASN A 23 1.07 -12.84 13.74
N LYS A 24 2.41 -12.73 13.73
CA LYS A 24 3.10 -11.45 13.88
C LYS A 24 2.82 -10.51 12.71
N LEU A 25 2.81 -11.04 11.49
CA LEU A 25 2.48 -10.27 10.29
C LEU A 25 1.02 -9.79 10.33
N GLU A 26 0.08 -10.66 10.69
CA GLU A 26 -1.33 -10.31 10.82
C GLU A 26 -1.53 -9.22 11.89
N ASN A 27 -0.87 -9.34 13.04
CA ASN A 27 -0.97 -8.34 14.09
C ASN A 27 -0.39 -6.97 13.66
N ASN A 28 0.71 -6.98 12.91
CA ASN A 28 1.27 -5.76 12.33
C ASN A 28 0.33 -5.11 11.31
N LEU A 29 -0.30 -5.91 10.44
CA LEU A 29 -1.30 -5.42 9.49
C LEU A 29 -2.51 -4.82 10.22
N ARG A 30 -3.01 -5.48 11.28
CA ARG A 30 -4.07 -4.92 12.13
C ARG A 30 -3.66 -3.60 12.76
N HIS A 31 -2.41 -3.47 13.23
CA HIS A 31 -1.90 -2.21 13.78
C HIS A 31 -1.80 -1.10 12.74
N ILE A 32 -1.36 -1.41 11.52
CA ILE A 32 -1.32 -0.44 10.41
C ILE A 32 -2.74 -0.01 10.05
N ASN A 33 -3.65 -0.96 9.83
CA ASN A 33 -5.05 -0.66 9.52
C ASN A 33 -5.71 0.19 10.61
N PHE A 34 -5.43 -0.10 11.88
CA PHE A 34 -5.96 0.69 13.00
C PHE A 34 -5.38 2.12 13.05
N LYS A 35 -4.08 2.27 12.75
CA LYS A 35 -3.47 3.60 12.64
C LYS A 35 -4.05 4.37 11.45
N LEU A 36 -4.25 3.72 10.31
CA LEU A 36 -4.89 4.31 9.13
C LEU A 36 -6.32 4.73 9.43
N ASP A 37 -7.13 3.87 10.06
CA ASP A 37 -8.50 4.21 10.50
C ASP A 37 -8.53 5.40 11.46
N LYS A 38 -7.54 5.50 12.35
CA LYS A 38 -7.38 6.68 13.23
C LYS A 38 -6.94 7.93 12.50
N ILE A 39 -6.10 7.83 11.47
CA ILE A 39 -5.73 8.97 10.62
C ILE A 39 -6.99 9.45 9.88
N ILE A 40 -7.70 8.53 9.21
CA ILE A 40 -8.95 8.79 8.47
C ILE A 40 -10.06 9.37 9.35
N LYS A 41 -10.10 9.05 10.65
CA LYS A 41 -11.11 9.58 11.59
C LYS A 41 -10.72 10.89 12.26
N LYS A 42 -9.41 11.15 12.42
CA LYS A 42 -8.92 12.35 13.12
C LYS A 42 -8.82 13.54 12.18
N GLU A 43 -8.57 13.23 10.93
CA GLU A 43 -8.73 14.12 9.80
C GLU A 43 -10.19 13.93 9.37
N GLU A 44 -11.07 14.93 9.49
CA GLU A 44 -12.41 14.94 8.85
C GLU A 44 -12.21 14.99 7.33
N VAL A 45 -11.54 13.97 6.81
CA VAL A 45 -11.20 13.79 5.43
C VAL A 45 -12.47 13.23 4.83
N ASP A 46 -13.29 14.16 4.32
CA ASP A 46 -13.91 14.00 3.01
C ASP A 46 -13.06 13.00 2.26
N GLU A 47 -13.61 11.81 1.98
CA GLU A 47 -12.93 10.76 1.22
C GLU A 47 -12.03 11.49 0.23
N PHE A 48 -10.69 11.39 0.40
CA PHE A 48 -9.75 11.82 -0.62
C PHE A 48 -10.01 10.89 -1.81
N LYS A 49 -11.15 11.10 -2.47
CA LYS A 49 -11.43 10.71 -3.83
C LYS A 49 -10.42 11.55 -4.58
N ILE A 50 -9.23 11.00 -4.69
CA ILE A 50 -8.32 11.31 -5.76
C ILE A 50 -9.22 11.27 -6.98
N ASP A 51 -9.49 12.45 -7.54
CA ASP A 51 -10.29 12.61 -8.74
C ASP A 51 -9.43 12.07 -9.89
N ASN A 52 -9.28 10.74 -9.88
CA ASN A 52 -8.44 10.00 -10.80
C ASN A 52 -8.92 10.29 -12.22
N ASP A 53 -10.23 10.43 -12.41
CA ASP A 53 -10.84 10.81 -13.67
C ASP A 53 -10.32 12.17 -14.16
N LYS A 54 -10.16 13.15 -13.27
CA LYS A 54 -9.59 14.46 -13.60
C LYS A 54 -8.09 14.45 -13.82
N ILE A 55 -7.34 13.60 -13.12
CA ILE A 55 -5.89 13.43 -13.36
C ILE A 55 -5.68 12.73 -14.70
N LEU A 56 -6.47 11.68 -14.99
CA LEU A 56 -6.49 10.96 -16.26
C LEU A 56 -6.87 11.89 -17.41
N SER A 57 -7.90 12.72 -17.26
CA SER A 57 -8.30 13.68 -18.31
C SER A 57 -7.19 14.70 -18.58
N LEU A 58 -6.49 15.20 -17.55
CA LEU A 58 -5.35 16.10 -17.73
C LEU A 58 -4.18 15.42 -18.44
N ILE A 59 -3.96 14.13 -18.20
CA ILE A 59 -2.94 13.33 -18.90
C ILE A 59 -3.34 13.14 -20.38
N GLU A 60 -4.60 12.79 -20.65
CA GLU A 60 -5.13 12.62 -22.02
C GLU A 60 -5.10 13.93 -22.82
N GLU A 61 -5.34 15.07 -22.17
CA GLU A 61 -5.23 16.41 -22.74
C GLU A 61 -3.77 16.86 -22.97
N GLY A 62 -2.77 16.04 -22.59
CA GLY A 62 -1.34 16.38 -22.69
C GLY A 62 -0.84 17.38 -21.64
N LYS A 63 -1.67 17.73 -20.65
CA LYS A 63 -1.38 18.69 -19.58
C LYS A 63 -0.66 18.02 -18.40
N ARG A 64 0.49 17.41 -18.68
CA ARG A 64 1.31 16.69 -17.68
C ARG A 64 1.69 17.55 -16.47
N PHE A 65 1.99 18.83 -16.68
CA PHE A 65 2.37 19.73 -15.60
C PHE A 65 1.20 20.01 -14.64
N ASP A 66 0.00 20.21 -15.18
CA ASP A 66 -1.21 20.47 -14.39
C ASP A 66 -1.64 19.22 -13.63
N ALA A 67 -1.53 18.03 -14.24
CA ALA A 67 -1.72 16.76 -13.55
C ALA A 67 -0.74 16.61 -12.38
N SER A 68 0.52 17.02 -12.56
CA SER A 68 1.56 16.93 -11.52
C SER A 68 1.25 17.86 -10.36
N ASN A 69 0.86 19.10 -10.64
CA ASN A 69 0.47 20.06 -9.61
C ASN A 69 -0.77 19.57 -8.85
N LYS A 70 -1.73 18.97 -9.54
CA LYS A 70 -2.92 18.40 -8.90
C LYS A 70 -2.59 17.26 -7.94
N LEU A 71 -1.64 16.40 -8.31
CA LEU A 71 -1.14 15.33 -7.44
C LEU A 71 -0.41 15.89 -6.22
N MET A 72 0.39 16.95 -6.38
CA MET A 72 1.04 17.62 -5.26
C MET A 72 0.03 18.22 -4.28
N GLU A 73 -1.00 18.90 -4.79
CA GLU A 73 -2.07 19.49 -3.96
C GLU A 73 -2.92 18.45 -3.25
N THR A 74 -3.25 17.35 -3.94
CA THR A 74 -4.24 16.37 -3.45
C THR A 74 -3.59 15.30 -2.59
N MET A 75 -2.39 14.83 -2.95
CA MET A 75 -1.70 13.72 -2.29
C MET A 75 -0.54 14.18 -1.40
N GLY A 76 -0.15 15.46 -1.47
CA GLY A 76 1.04 15.96 -0.78
C GLY A 76 2.36 15.39 -1.34
N PHE A 77 2.32 14.85 -2.56
CA PHE A 77 3.50 14.29 -3.22
C PHE A 77 4.55 15.37 -3.49
N SER A 78 5.81 14.99 -3.40
CA SER A 78 6.90 15.81 -3.90
C SER A 78 6.86 15.90 -5.43
N VAL A 79 7.52 16.92 -6.00
CA VAL A 79 7.59 17.12 -7.46
C VAL A 79 8.04 15.84 -8.18
N LYS A 80 9.02 15.13 -7.63
CA LYS A 80 9.54 13.89 -8.20
C LYS A 80 8.50 12.78 -8.17
N GLU A 81 7.83 12.58 -7.04
CA GLU A 81 6.81 11.54 -6.87
C GLU A 81 5.60 11.78 -7.78
N SER A 82 5.16 13.02 -7.93
CA SER A 82 4.07 13.37 -8.85
C SER A 82 4.42 13.11 -10.31
N GLN A 83 5.66 13.42 -10.73
CA GLN A 83 6.13 13.15 -12.09
C GLN A 83 6.24 11.66 -12.38
N GLU A 84 6.79 10.89 -11.44
CA GLU A 84 6.94 9.44 -11.54
C GLU A 84 5.58 8.74 -11.57
N TYR A 85 4.63 9.20 -10.76
CA TYR A 85 3.26 8.69 -10.77
C TYR A 85 2.56 8.92 -12.13
N ILE A 86 2.72 10.10 -12.72
CA ILE A 86 2.18 10.37 -14.06
C ILE A 86 2.88 9.53 -15.13
N ASP A 87 4.20 9.34 -15.05
CA ASP A 87 4.92 8.48 -15.98
C ASP A 87 4.41 7.03 -15.91
N ILE A 88 4.10 6.52 -14.71
CA ILE A 88 3.50 5.21 -14.53
C ILE A 88 2.11 5.16 -15.16
N LEU A 89 1.27 6.19 -14.95
CA LEU A 89 -0.07 6.25 -15.52
C LEU A 89 -0.06 6.31 -17.05
N ILE A 90 0.86 7.06 -17.64
CA ILE A 90 1.03 7.16 -19.10
C ILE A 90 1.52 5.84 -19.67
N ASN A 91 2.52 5.19 -19.05
CA ASN A 91 3.12 3.96 -19.57
C ASN A 91 2.27 2.69 -19.32
N LYS A 92 1.18 2.80 -18.56
CA LYS A 92 0.26 1.69 -18.28
C LYS A 92 -0.88 1.58 -19.31
N ASN A 93 -1.09 2.64 -20.10
CA ASN A 93 -1.95 2.67 -21.30
C ASN A 93 -1.15 2.35 -22.56
#